data_AF-G3B0V2-F1
#
_entry.id   AF-G3B0V2-F1
#
_cell.length_a   1.000
_cell.length_b   1.000
_cell.length_c   1.000
_cell.angle_alpha   90.00
_cell.angle_beta   90.00
_cell.angle_gamma   90.00
#
_symmetry.space_group_name_H-M   'P 1'
#
loop_
_entity.id
_entity.type
_entity.pdbx_description
1 polymer ?
#
loop_
_entity_poly.entity_id
_entity_poly.type
_entity_poly.pdbx_seq_one_letter_code
_entity_poly.pdbx_strand_id
1 'polypeptide(L)' 'MSDASIEQACDSCRKRKLKCSKEYPRCSKCLTHSWDCCYSPRMVRSPLTRNHLTKVENRVQKLE' A
#
# COMPACT_ATOMS: atom_id res chain seq x y z
N MET A 1 16.45 -15.25 -6.11
CA MET A 1 16.36 -14.11 -7.02
C MET A 1 14.88 -13.78 -7.15
N SER A 2 14.37 -12.90 -6.31
CA SER A 2 12.93 -12.59 -6.21
C SER A 2 12.53 -11.61 -7.30
N ASP A 3 11.90 -12.14 -8.34
CA ASP A 3 11.23 -11.40 -9.41
C ASP A 3 10.08 -10.59 -8.77
N ALA A 4 10.40 -9.37 -8.34
CA ALA A 4 9.48 -8.46 -7.67
C ALA A 4 8.51 -7.88 -8.71
N SER A 5 7.57 -8.72 -9.15
CA SER A 5 6.43 -8.31 -9.94
C SER A 5 5.72 -7.17 -9.20
N ILE A 6 5.83 -5.95 -9.72
CA ILE A 6 5.23 -4.76 -9.11
C ILE A 6 3.71 -4.87 -9.28
N GLU A 7 3.05 -5.58 -8.36
CA GLU A 7 1.60 -5.78 -8.41
C GLU A 7 0.83 -4.47 -8.20
N GLN A 8 1.44 -3.50 -7.51
CA GLN A 8 0.82 -2.24 -7.14
C GLN A 8 0.97 -1.18 -8.24
N ALA A 9 -0.07 -0.36 -8.46
CA ALA A 9 0.09 0.89 -9.20
C ALA A 9 1.00 1.86 -8.45
N CYS A 10 1.76 2.70 -9.17
CA CYS A 10 2.54 3.78 -8.54
C CYS A 10 1.62 4.74 -7.77
N ASP A 11 2.20 5.52 -6.86
CA ASP A 11 1.48 6.44 -5.97
C ASP A 11 0.70 7.49 -6.74
N SER A 12 1.28 8.03 -7.82
CA SER A 12 0.63 9.00 -8.71
C SER A 12 -0.61 8.41 -9.40
N CYS A 13 -0.50 7.21 -9.98
CA CYS A 13 -1.63 6.55 -10.64
C CYS A 13 -2.68 6.11 -9.63
N ARG A 14 -2.28 5.63 -8.45
CA ARG A 14 -3.19 5.23 -7.36
C ARG A 14 -3.99 6.43 -6.86
N LYS A 15 -3.34 7.57 -6.57
CA LYS A 15 -3.99 8.80 -6.11
C LYS A 15 -4.98 9.36 -7.13
N ARG A 16 -4.63 9.26 -8.42
CA ARG A 16 -5.47 9.74 -9.54
C ARG A 16 -6.44 8.69 -10.10
N LYS A 17 -6.47 7.48 -9.54
CA LYS A 17 -7.29 6.33 -10.02
C LYS A 17 -7.09 6.01 -11.51
N LEU A 18 -5.86 6.10 -12.00
CA LEU A 18 -5.48 5.80 -13.39
C LEU A 18 -4.89 4.39 -13.53
N LYS A 19 -5.01 3.80 -14.72
CA LYS A 19 -4.32 2.55 -15.06
C LYS A 19 -2.81 2.81 -15.11
N CYS A 20 -2.05 2.09 -14.28
CA CYS A 20 -0.58 2.16 -14.25
C CYS A 20 0.00 1.07 -15.16
N SER A 21 0.99 1.44 -15.98
CA SER A 21 1.74 0.49 -16.82
C SER A 21 2.76 -0.33 -16.04
N LYS A 22 3.03 0.02 -14.77
CA LYS A 22 3.90 -0.74 -13.85
C LYS A 22 5.36 -0.89 -14.33
N GLU A 23 5.79 -0.05 -15.27
CA GLU A 23 7.18 0.02 -15.75
C GLU A 23 8.09 0.69 -14.71
N TYR A 24 9.31 0.20 -14.58
CA TYR A 24 10.35 0.75 -13.71
C TYR A 24 11.45 1.40 -14.56
N PRO A 25 11.95 2.62 -14.24
CA PRO A 25 11.75 3.39 -12.99
C PRO A 25 10.50 4.28 -12.94
N ARG A 26 9.85 4.54 -14.08
CA ARG A 26 8.64 5.39 -14.14
C ARG A 26 7.59 4.77 -15.05
N CYS A 27 6.33 4.86 -14.63
CA CYS A 27 5.19 4.46 -15.45
C CYS A 27 5.06 5.36 -16.69
N SER A 28 4.70 4.83 -17.85
CA SER A 28 4.52 5.61 -19.10
C SER A 28 3.64 6.85 -18.92
N LYS A 29 2.53 6.76 -18.18
CA LYS A 29 1.65 7.92 -17.89
C LYS A 29 2.37 9.00 -17.07
N CYS A 30 3.15 8.56 -16.10
CA CYS A 30 3.94 9.42 -15.23
C CYS A 30 5.07 10.09 -16.02
N LEU A 31 5.68 9.37 -16.97
CA LEU A 31 6.71 9.90 -17.86
C LEU A 31 6.13 10.98 -18.79
N THR A 32 4.99 10.72 -19.45
CA THR A 32 4.34 11.68 -20.36
C THR A 32 3.92 12.96 -19.65
N HIS A 33 3.38 12.85 -18.44
CA HIS A 33 2.90 14.01 -17.69
C HIS A 33 3.94 14.59 -16.73
N SER A 34 5.18 14.11 -16.75
CA SER A 34 6.26 14.52 -15.85
C SER A 34 5.88 14.47 -14.36
N TRP A 35 5.10 13.46 -13.97
CA TRP A 35 4.69 13.27 -12.58
C TRP A 35 5.72 12.49 -11.78
N ASP A 36 5.74 12.75 -10.48
CA ASP A 36 6.52 11.95 -9.55
C ASP A 36 5.95 10.53 -9.45
N CYS A 37 6.75 9.55 -9.85
CA CYS A 37 6.37 8.15 -9.94
C CYS A 37 7.09 7.35 -8.88
N CYS A 38 6.50 7.30 -7.69
CA CYS A 38 6.99 6.48 -6.60
C CYS A 38 6.15 5.21 -6.46
N TYR A 39 6.80 4.09 -6.12
CA TYR A 39 6.14 2.86 -5.69
C TYR A 39 6.36 2.69 -4.20
N SER A 40 5.63 3.48 -3.38
CA SER A 40 5.72 3.33 -1.93
C SER A 40 5.25 1.94 -1.50
N PRO A 41 5.96 1.29 -0.55
CA PRO A 41 5.47 0.07 0.07
C PRO A 41 4.11 0.34 0.72
N ARG A 42 3.25 -0.68 0.74
CA ARG A 42 1.98 -0.58 1.46
C ARG A 42 2.30 -0.30 2.92
N MET A 43 1.77 0.81 3.44
CA MET A 43 1.87 1.11 4.85
C MET A 43 1.21 -0.03 5.62
N VAL A 44 2.03 -0.84 6.29
CA VAL A 44 1.54 -1.86 7.21
C VAL A 44 0.95 -1.10 8.39
N ARG A 45 -0.38 -1.08 8.47
CA ARG A 45 -1.07 -0.47 9.60
C ARG A 45 -0.61 -1.21 10.86
N SER A 46 -0.31 -0.48 11.92
CA SER A 46 0.05 -1.11 13.19
C SER A 46 -1.09 -2.06 13.62
N PRO A 47 -0.77 -3.15 14.33
CA PRO A 47 -1.79 -4.05 14.84
C PRO A 47 -2.72 -3.34 15.84
N LEU A 48 -2.43 -2.11 16.28
CA LEU A 48 -3.29 -1.28 17.14
C LEU A 48 -4.52 -0.73 16.38
N THR A 49 -5.21 -1.60 15.65
CA THR A 49 -6.54 -1.33 15.10
C THR A 49 -7.58 -1.46 16.21
N ARG A 50 -8.71 -0.76 16.08
CA ARG A 50 -9.87 -0.91 16.99
C ARG A 50 -10.25 -2.38 17.19
N ASN A 51 -10.26 -3.17 16.11
CA ASN A 51 -10.61 -4.59 16.17
C ASN A 51 -9.61 -5.38 17.04
N HIS A 52 -8.32 -5.08 16.94
CA HIS A 52 -7.31 -5.75 17.78
C HIS A 52 -7.44 -5.32 19.25
N LEU A 53 -7.67 -4.04 19.52
CA LEU A 53 -7.96 -3.56 20.88
C LEU A 53 -9.18 -4.26 21.49
N THR A 54 -10.30 -4.32 20.76
CA THR A 54 -11.50 -5.04 21.20
C THR A 54 -11.26 -6.54 21.43
N LYS A 55 -10.42 -7.19 20.60
CA LYS A 55 -10.02 -8.58 20.84
C LYS A 55 -9.19 -8.74 22.12
N VAL A 56 -8.29 -7.79 22.40
CA VAL A 56 -7.50 -7.78 23.62
C VAL A 56 -8.39 -7.56 24.85
N GLU A 57 -9.29 -6.56 24.81
CA GLU A 57 -10.28 -6.29 25.88
C GLU A 57 -11.12 -7.52 26.21
N ASN A 58 -11.68 -8.19 25.20
CA ASN A 58 -12.47 -9.41 25.38
C ASN A 58 -11.67 -10.59 25.96
N ARG A 59 -10.36 -10.65 25.71
CA ARG A 59 -9.49 -11.69 26.28
C ARG A 59 -9.20 -11.40 27.74
N VAL A 60 -8.95 -10.14 28.08
CA VAL A 60 -8.73 -9.71 29.48
C VAL A 60 -9.97 -10.02 30.32
N GLN A 61 -11.16 -9.66 29.86
CA GLN A 61 -12.42 -9.91 30.57
C GLN A 61 -12.69 -11.39 30.88
N LYS A 62 -12.18 -12.33 30.06
CA LYS A 62 -12.36 -13.77 30.29
C LYS A 62 -11.35 -14.37 31.27
N LEU A 63 -10.31 -13.63 31.60
CA LEU A 63 -9.24 -14.05 32.51
C LEU A 63 -9.39 -13.44 33.91
N GLU A 64 -10.35 -12.52 34.07
CA GLU A 64 -10.82 -11.96 35.35
C GLU A 64 -12.06 -12.72 35.83
#